data_AF-A0A1A2NG39-F1
#
_entry.id   AF-A0A1A2NG39-F1
#
_cell.length_a   1.000
_cell.length_b   1.000
_cell.length_c   1.000
_cell.angle_alpha   90.00
_cell.angle_beta   90.00
_cell.angle_gamma   90.00
#
_symmetry.space_group_name_H-M   'P 1'
#
loop_
_entity.id
_entity.type
_entity.pdbx_description
1 polymer ?
#
loop_
_entity_poly.entity_id
_entity_poly.type
_entity_poly.pdbx_seq_one_letter_code
_entity_poly.pdbx_strand_id
1 'polypeptide(L)'
;MRFPEFRGRTTEVTIPARHGPVPATVYHPPAGTANQAVYVNVHGGGFVVGHPEQDDPWCRYLAANAGVVVINPDYVLAPRHRFPAAPHQVYDVVRWAADPGRDWDGGRLCVGGQSAGGNLSAAAARLALENGGPRIALQVLHYAPLDLVTPARDKPSSLGGRAVLKPWMGEVFDTAYVPEAAQRRDRLASPAWGDNADGIAGIAPALVV
;
A
#
# COMPACT_ATOMS: atom_id res chain seq x y z
N MET A 1 -14.84 -3.62 12.97
CA MET A 1 -16.31 -3.56 12.70
C MET A 1 -16.55 -4.23 11.35
N ARG A 2 -17.40 -5.25 11.25
CA ARG A 2 -17.88 -5.74 9.95
C ARG A 2 -19.04 -4.84 9.53
N PHE A 3 -18.99 -4.21 8.37
CA PHE A 3 -20.07 -3.37 7.86
C PHE A 3 -21.01 -4.24 7.01
N PRO A 4 -22.16 -4.66 7.55
CA PRO A 4 -23.05 -5.62 6.89
C PRO A 4 -23.75 -5.04 5.66
N GLU A 5 -23.67 -3.73 5.43
CA GLU A 5 -24.28 -3.05 4.28
C GLU A 5 -23.66 -3.44 2.93
N PHE A 6 -22.36 -3.76 2.89
CA PHE A 6 -21.68 -4.19 1.67
C PHE A 6 -21.51 -5.72 1.64
N ARG A 7 -22.62 -6.41 1.35
CA ARG A 7 -22.60 -7.85 1.08
C ARG A 7 -21.79 -8.11 -0.20
N GLY A 8 -20.57 -8.62 -0.03
CA GLY A 8 -19.66 -8.94 -1.13
C GLY A 8 -19.02 -10.30 -0.91
N ARG A 9 -18.82 -11.05 -2.00
CA ARG A 9 -18.11 -12.33 -1.98
C ARG A 9 -16.63 -12.05 -1.73
N THR A 10 -16.04 -12.79 -0.79
CA THR A 10 -14.60 -12.78 -0.55
C THR A 10 -14.03 -14.18 -0.76
N THR A 11 -12.76 -14.25 -1.15
CA THR A 11 -11.99 -15.49 -1.22
C THR A 11 -10.60 -15.26 -0.64
N GLU A 12 -10.06 -16.24 0.08
CA GLU A 12 -8.69 -16.19 0.57
C GLU A 12 -7.73 -16.75 -0.48
N VAL A 13 -6.56 -16.13 -0.61
CA VAL A 13 -5.46 -16.60 -1.47
C VAL A 13 -4.15 -16.48 -0.73
N THR A 14 -3.15 -17.25 -1.18
CA THR A 14 -1.76 -17.12 -0.73
C THR A 14 -0.90 -16.77 -1.92
N ILE A 15 -0.28 -15.59 -1.87
CA ILE A 15 0.50 -15.03 -2.98
C ILE A 15 1.99 -15.37 -2.75
N PRO A 16 2.67 -16.04 -3.69
CA PRO A 16 4.12 -16.23 -3.61
C PRO A 16 4.86 -14.89 -3.68
N ALA A 17 5.77 -14.64 -2.74
CA ALA A 17 6.60 -13.43 -2.73
C ALA A 17 7.99 -13.72 -2.14
N ARG A 18 8.97 -12.85 -2.44
CA ARG A 18 10.39 -13.11 -2.13
C ARG A 18 10.73 -13.11 -0.64
N HIS A 19 9.89 -12.50 0.20
CA HIS A 19 10.05 -12.47 1.66
C HIS A 19 9.10 -13.43 2.38
N GLY A 20 8.63 -14.46 1.67
CA GLY A 20 7.66 -15.43 2.15
C GLY A 20 6.27 -15.23 1.53
N PRO A 21 5.41 -16.26 1.60
CA PRO A 21 4.05 -16.20 1.08
C PRO A 21 3.22 -15.12 1.79
N VAL A 22 2.31 -14.48 1.05
CA VAL A 22 1.44 -13.40 1.54
C VAL A 22 0.00 -13.90 1.55
N PRO A 23 -0.60 -14.15 2.72
CA PRO A 23 -2.05 -14.32 2.82
C PRO A 23 -2.74 -13.05 2.34
N ALA A 24 -3.83 -13.18 1.57
CA ALA A 24 -4.62 -12.05 1.13
C ALA A 24 -6.09 -12.41 1.01
N THR A 25 -6.94 -11.47 1.38
CA THR A 25 -8.37 -11.54 1.10
C THR A 25 -8.66 -10.83 -0.22
N VAL A 26 -9.32 -11.53 -1.13
CA VAL A 26 -9.78 -10.99 -2.41
C VAL A 26 -11.26 -10.68 -2.31
N TYR A 27 -11.64 -9.43 -2.54
CA TYR A 27 -13.00 -8.93 -2.57
C TYR A 27 -13.46 -8.84 -4.01
N HIS A 28 -14.58 -9.49 -4.30
CA HIS A 28 -15.12 -9.56 -5.65
C HIS A 28 -16.20 -8.49 -5.86
N PRO A 29 -16.23 -7.82 -7.01
CA PRO A 29 -17.30 -6.90 -7.36
C PRO A 29 -18.63 -7.66 -7.57
N PRO A 30 -19.76 -6.96 -7.75
CA PRO A 30 -21.05 -7.59 -7.99
C PRO A 30 -21.01 -8.57 -9.16
N ALA A 31 -21.77 -9.67 -9.05
CA ALA A 31 -21.84 -10.69 -10.09
C ALA A 31 -22.29 -10.08 -11.44
N GLY A 32 -21.69 -10.54 -12.54
CA GLY A 32 -21.97 -10.00 -13.87
C GLY A 32 -21.14 -8.77 -14.26
N THR A 33 -20.29 -8.25 -13.38
CA THR A 33 -19.31 -7.21 -13.74
C THR A 33 -18.30 -7.79 -14.75
N ALA A 34 -18.34 -7.32 -15.99
CA ALA A 34 -17.41 -7.74 -17.06
C ALA A 34 -16.11 -6.92 -17.01
N ASN A 35 -15.00 -7.51 -17.48
CA ASN A 35 -13.68 -6.85 -17.59
C ASN A 35 -13.25 -6.13 -16.31
N GLN A 36 -13.28 -6.86 -15.19
CA GLN A 36 -12.98 -6.33 -13.87
C GLN A 36 -11.53 -5.85 -13.82
N ALA A 37 -11.32 -4.58 -13.49
CA ALA A 37 -10.01 -4.07 -13.13
C ALA A 37 -9.61 -4.59 -11.73
N VAL A 38 -8.36 -4.37 -11.32
CA VAL A 38 -7.86 -4.80 -10.01
C VAL A 38 -7.27 -3.65 -9.21
N TYR A 39 -7.57 -3.62 -7.91
CA TYR A 39 -7.02 -2.68 -6.95
C TYR A 39 -6.29 -3.47 -5.86
N VAL A 40 -5.00 -3.21 -5.69
CA VAL A 40 -4.22 -3.75 -4.55
C VAL A 40 -4.33 -2.73 -3.41
N ASN A 41 -5.12 -3.06 -2.40
CA ASN A 41 -5.17 -2.30 -1.16
C ASN A 41 -3.94 -2.61 -0.31
N VAL A 42 -3.38 -1.63 0.38
CA VAL A 42 -2.26 -1.83 1.30
C VAL A 42 -2.61 -1.18 2.63
N HIS A 43 -2.75 -1.99 3.68
CA HIS A 43 -3.20 -1.48 4.97
C HIS A 43 -2.16 -0.60 5.67
N GLY A 44 -2.64 0.30 6.51
CA GLY A 44 -1.82 1.15 7.39
C GLY A 44 -1.30 0.40 8.61
N GLY A 45 -0.98 1.13 9.68
CA GLY A 45 -0.48 0.54 10.94
C GLY A 45 1.00 0.80 11.22
N GLY A 46 1.58 1.85 10.63
CA GLY A 46 2.95 2.28 10.91
C GLY A 46 4.00 1.22 10.60
N PHE A 47 3.76 0.36 9.59
CA PHE A 47 4.62 -0.76 9.18
C PHE A 47 4.82 -1.87 10.24
N VAL A 48 4.15 -1.76 11.39
CA VAL A 48 4.38 -2.60 12.58
C VAL A 48 3.10 -3.30 13.03
N VAL A 49 1.95 -2.65 12.90
CA VAL A 49 0.66 -3.18 13.35
C VAL A 49 -0.05 -3.86 12.18
N GLY A 50 -0.20 -5.19 12.29
CA GLY A 50 -0.90 -6.02 11.31
C GLY A 50 -2.37 -6.11 11.64
N HIS A 51 -3.18 -5.44 10.84
CA HIS A 51 -4.64 -5.48 10.96
C HIS A 51 -5.29 -5.22 9.58
N PRO A 52 -5.02 -6.04 8.54
CA PRO A 52 -5.62 -5.86 7.22
C PRO A 52 -7.16 -5.81 7.25
N GLU A 53 -7.79 -6.48 8.21
CA GLU A 53 -9.24 -6.48 8.44
C GLU A 53 -9.80 -5.10 8.82
N GLN A 54 -8.95 -4.15 9.23
CA GLN A 54 -9.37 -2.76 9.46
C GLN A 54 -9.88 -2.11 8.16
N ASP A 55 -9.35 -2.55 7.02
CA ASP A 55 -9.68 -2.06 5.70
C ASP A 55 -10.80 -2.87 5.04
N ASP A 56 -11.37 -3.90 5.68
CA ASP A 56 -12.51 -4.67 5.16
C ASP A 56 -13.67 -3.78 4.67
N PRO A 57 -14.09 -2.72 5.39
CA PRO A 57 -15.18 -1.86 4.93
C PRO A 57 -14.82 -1.11 3.65
N TRP A 58 -13.58 -0.63 3.59
CA TRP A 58 -13.04 0.10 2.45
C TRP A 58 -12.89 -0.80 1.22
N CYS A 59 -12.34 -1.99 1.40
CA CYS A 59 -12.18 -2.98 0.33
C CYS A 59 -13.53 -3.41 -0.24
N ARG A 60 -14.54 -3.64 0.62
CA ARG A 60 -15.91 -3.95 0.18
C ARG A 60 -16.54 -2.78 -0.57
N TYR A 61 -16.38 -1.56 -0.05
CA TYR A 61 -16.91 -0.36 -0.68
C TYR A 61 -16.32 -0.17 -2.08
N LEU A 62 -15.00 -0.29 -2.23
CA LEU A 62 -14.32 -0.19 -3.52
C LEU A 62 -14.77 -1.28 -4.48
N ALA A 63 -14.80 -2.55 -4.03
CA ALA A 63 -15.23 -3.65 -4.88
C ALA A 63 -16.66 -3.45 -5.39
N ALA A 64 -17.58 -3.02 -4.51
CA ALA A 64 -18.98 -2.80 -4.85
C ALA A 64 -19.21 -1.59 -5.76
N ASN A 65 -18.59 -0.44 -5.46
CA ASN A 65 -18.92 0.83 -6.11
C ASN A 65 -18.02 1.17 -7.30
N ALA A 66 -16.75 0.73 -7.28
CA ALA A 66 -15.85 0.90 -8.42
C ALA A 66 -15.91 -0.27 -9.41
N GLY A 67 -16.56 -1.38 -9.05
CA GLY A 67 -16.69 -2.56 -9.90
C GLY A 67 -15.34 -3.24 -10.18
N VAL A 68 -14.45 -3.25 -9.20
CA VAL A 68 -13.09 -3.81 -9.31
C VAL A 68 -12.89 -4.99 -8.37
N VAL A 69 -11.99 -5.90 -8.71
CA VAL A 69 -11.44 -6.84 -7.73
C VAL A 69 -10.53 -6.08 -6.79
N VAL A 70 -10.68 -6.27 -5.48
CA VAL A 70 -9.77 -5.68 -4.48
C VAL A 70 -8.98 -6.80 -3.81
N ILE A 71 -7.65 -6.69 -3.83
CA ILE A 71 -6.74 -7.60 -3.13
C ILE A 71 -6.24 -6.88 -1.88
N ASN A 72 -6.47 -7.47 -0.70
CA ASN A 72 -6.02 -6.96 0.59
C ASN A 72 -4.98 -7.92 1.20
N PRO A 73 -3.68 -7.68 0.98
CA PRO A 73 -2.60 -8.53 1.45
C PRO A 73 -2.22 -8.24 2.91
N ASP A 74 -1.90 -9.31 3.65
CA ASP A 74 -1.26 -9.26 4.97
C ASP A 74 0.26 -9.31 4.81
N TYR A 75 0.85 -8.16 4.45
CA TYR A 75 2.28 -8.05 4.16
C TYR A 75 3.13 -8.14 5.44
N VAL A 76 4.41 -8.47 5.29
CA VAL A 76 5.34 -8.62 6.41
C VAL A 76 5.58 -7.32 7.14
N LEU A 77 5.69 -7.41 8.47
CA LEU A 77 5.76 -6.24 9.34
C LEU A 77 7.07 -6.19 10.13
N ALA A 78 7.48 -4.96 10.41
CA ALA A 78 8.50 -4.67 11.38
C ALA A 78 8.03 -5.00 12.81
N PRO A 79 8.95 -5.29 13.75
CA PRO A 79 10.39 -5.38 13.57
C PRO A 79 10.88 -6.74 13.04
N ARG A 80 10.00 -7.73 12.85
CA ARG A 80 10.37 -9.08 12.36
C ARG A 80 10.94 -9.01 10.95
N HIS A 81 10.34 -8.19 10.09
CA HIS A 81 10.79 -7.90 8.74
C HIS A 81 10.92 -6.40 8.57
N ARG A 82 12.13 -5.89 8.77
CA ARG A 82 12.45 -4.46 8.62
C ARG A 82 12.53 -4.07 7.15
N PHE A 83 12.60 -2.76 6.89
CA PHE A 83 12.91 -2.25 5.56
C PHE A 83 14.15 -2.94 4.96
N PRO A 84 14.15 -3.33 3.65
CA PRO A 84 13.13 -3.08 2.62
C PRO A 84 12.17 -4.26 2.37
N ALA A 85 11.86 -5.09 3.38
CA ALA A 85 11.04 -6.29 3.18
C ALA A 85 9.60 -5.99 2.69
N ALA A 86 8.89 -5.11 3.39
CA ALA A 86 7.51 -4.76 3.05
C ALA A 86 7.36 -4.14 1.63
N PRO A 87 8.17 -3.13 1.21
CA PRO A 87 8.11 -2.60 -0.15
C PRO A 87 8.28 -3.66 -1.24
N HIS A 88 9.27 -4.56 -1.07
CA HIS A 88 9.51 -5.64 -2.01
C HIS A 88 8.33 -6.61 -2.09
N GLN A 89 7.71 -6.93 -0.95
CA GLN A 89 6.61 -7.87 -0.91
C GLN A 89 5.32 -7.28 -1.49
N VAL A 90 5.02 -6.01 -1.22
CA VAL A 90 3.89 -5.31 -1.85
C VAL A 90 4.08 -5.23 -3.37
N TYR A 91 5.31 -4.97 -3.85
CA TYR A 91 5.61 -5.01 -5.27
C TYR A 91 5.41 -6.42 -5.87
N ASP A 92 5.81 -7.49 -5.18
CA ASP A 92 5.56 -8.87 -5.63
C ASP A 92 4.05 -9.17 -5.71
N VAL A 93 3.23 -8.65 -4.78
CA VAL A 93 1.75 -8.73 -4.84
C VAL A 93 1.20 -7.98 -6.05
N VAL A 94 1.70 -6.79 -6.34
CA VAL A 94 1.32 -6.01 -7.53
C VAL A 94 1.65 -6.78 -8.81
N ARG A 95 2.83 -7.40 -8.90
CA ARG A 95 3.21 -8.26 -10.03
C ARG A 95 2.27 -9.45 -10.18
N TRP A 96 1.93 -10.13 -9.08
CA TRP A 96 1.02 -11.26 -9.07
C TRP A 96 -0.39 -10.88 -9.52
N ALA A 97 -0.86 -9.70 -9.11
CA ALA A 97 -2.17 -9.16 -9.46
C ALA A 97 -2.26 -8.74 -10.94
N ALA A 98 -1.13 -8.33 -11.53
CA ALA A 98 -1.03 -7.94 -12.94
C ALA A 98 -0.90 -9.12 -13.91
N ASP A 99 -0.78 -10.35 -13.40
CA ASP A 99 -0.61 -11.55 -14.22
C ASP A 99 -1.84 -11.76 -15.16
N PRO A 100 -1.64 -11.97 -16.47
CA PRO A 100 -2.74 -12.13 -17.43
C PRO A 100 -3.54 -13.43 -17.24
N GLY A 101 -3.05 -14.38 -16.44
CA GLY A 101 -3.76 -15.61 -16.08
C GLY A 101 -4.76 -15.47 -14.94
N ARG A 102 -5.02 -14.24 -14.46
CA ARG A 102 -6.05 -13.97 -13.44
C ARG A 102 -7.44 -13.86 -14.07
N ASP A 103 -8.47 -14.03 -13.22
CA ASP A 103 -9.87 -13.86 -13.61
C ASP A 103 -10.29 -12.38 -13.76
N TRP A 104 -9.32 -11.45 -13.75
CA TRP A 104 -9.49 -10.00 -13.87
C TRP A 104 -8.42 -9.42 -14.81
N ASP A 105 -8.65 -8.20 -15.28
CA ASP A 105 -7.73 -7.48 -16.16
C ASP A 105 -6.58 -6.84 -15.35
N GLY A 106 -5.47 -7.57 -15.26
CA GLY A 106 -4.23 -7.10 -14.63
C GLY A 106 -3.55 -5.91 -15.32
N GLY A 107 -3.93 -5.59 -16.57
CA GLY A 107 -3.46 -4.39 -17.28
C GLY A 107 -4.14 -3.10 -16.80
N ARG A 108 -5.25 -3.24 -16.07
CA ARG A 108 -6.00 -2.16 -15.41
C ARG A 108 -5.83 -2.26 -13.90
N LEU A 109 -4.59 -2.17 -13.44
CA LEU A 109 -4.23 -2.27 -12.03
C LEU A 109 -4.06 -0.90 -11.38
N CYS A 110 -4.66 -0.72 -10.21
CA CYS A 110 -4.38 0.36 -9.28
C CYS A 110 -3.76 -0.19 -7.99
N VAL A 111 -2.99 0.64 -7.28
CA VAL A 111 -2.46 0.32 -5.95
C VAL A 111 -2.75 1.48 -5.02
N GLY A 112 -3.02 1.22 -3.75
CA GLY A 112 -3.18 2.33 -2.81
C GLY A 112 -3.45 1.89 -1.39
N GLY A 113 -3.34 2.82 -0.47
CA GLY A 113 -3.43 2.53 0.95
C GLY A 113 -3.42 3.76 1.83
N GLN A 114 -3.66 3.53 3.11
CA GLN A 114 -3.71 4.58 4.13
C GLN A 114 -2.43 4.60 4.95
N SER A 115 -1.93 5.80 5.28
CA SER A 115 -0.71 6.00 6.07
C SER A 115 0.47 5.16 5.53
N ALA A 116 1.05 4.27 6.34
CA ALA A 116 2.11 3.35 5.95
C ALA A 116 1.80 2.57 4.66
N GLY A 117 0.54 2.18 4.44
CA GLY A 117 0.13 1.51 3.21
C GLY A 117 0.19 2.41 1.97
N GLY A 118 -0.08 3.71 2.14
CA GLY A 118 0.15 4.71 1.09
C GLY A 118 1.63 4.86 0.77
N ASN A 119 2.51 4.89 1.79
CA ASN A 119 3.97 4.88 1.56
C ASN A 119 4.42 3.63 0.77
N LEU A 120 3.97 2.45 1.17
CA LEU A 120 4.29 1.20 0.48
C LEU A 120 3.72 1.15 -0.95
N SER A 121 2.57 1.78 -1.18
CA SER A 121 1.98 1.92 -2.52
C SER A 121 2.84 2.77 -3.44
N ALA A 122 3.38 3.89 -2.94
CA ALA A 122 4.34 4.71 -3.67
C ALA A 122 5.65 3.96 -3.95
N ALA A 123 6.15 3.18 -2.97
CA ALA A 123 7.33 2.35 -3.14
C ALA A 123 7.12 1.25 -4.21
N ALA A 124 5.94 0.61 -4.24
CA ALA A 124 5.59 -0.36 -5.27
C ALA A 124 5.50 0.28 -6.67
N ALA A 125 4.94 1.49 -6.77
CA ALA A 125 4.92 2.25 -8.02
C ALA A 125 6.32 2.60 -8.53
N ARG A 126 7.23 2.99 -7.61
CA ARG A 126 8.63 3.24 -7.93
C ARG A 126 9.33 1.97 -8.42
N LEU A 127 9.13 0.84 -7.74
CA LEU A 127 9.70 -0.45 -8.17
C LEU A 127 9.16 -0.88 -9.54
N ALA A 128 7.87 -0.69 -9.80
CA ALA A 128 7.29 -1.00 -11.11
C ALA A 128 7.92 -0.16 -12.22
N LEU A 129 8.14 1.14 -12.00
CA LEU A 129 8.86 1.99 -12.96
C LEU A 129 10.28 1.46 -13.22
N GLU A 130 11.05 1.20 -12.16
CA GLU A 130 12.46 0.79 -12.26
C GLU A 130 12.66 -0.58 -12.90
N ASN A 131 11.69 -1.48 -12.73
CA ASN A 131 11.73 -2.83 -13.29
C ASN A 131 11.01 -2.94 -14.65
N GLY A 132 10.51 -1.84 -15.21
CA GLY A 132 9.80 -1.82 -16.50
C GLY A 132 8.39 -2.42 -16.48
N GLY A 133 7.79 -2.59 -15.30
CA GLY A 133 6.42 -3.06 -15.14
C GLY A 133 6.15 -3.73 -13.79
N PRO A 134 4.90 -4.15 -13.53
CA PRO A 134 3.74 -4.02 -14.40
C PRO A 134 3.23 -2.58 -14.49
N ARG A 135 2.36 -2.29 -15.46
CA ARG A 135 1.72 -0.98 -15.58
C ARG A 135 0.76 -0.77 -14.41
N ILE A 136 0.99 0.29 -13.62
CA ILE A 136 0.05 0.77 -12.60
C ILE A 136 -0.67 1.99 -13.17
N ALA A 137 -1.99 1.92 -13.23
CA ALA A 137 -2.84 2.97 -13.78
C ALA A 137 -3.01 4.17 -12.83
N LEU A 138 -3.04 3.93 -11.53
CA LEU A 138 -3.15 4.95 -10.48
C LEU A 138 -2.54 4.44 -9.17
N GLN A 139 -1.84 5.32 -8.45
CA GLN A 139 -1.48 5.12 -7.05
C GLN A 139 -2.32 6.04 -6.14
N VAL A 140 -2.98 5.48 -5.12
CA VAL A 140 -3.80 6.26 -4.16
C VAL A 140 -3.07 6.33 -2.81
N LEU A 141 -2.68 7.54 -2.43
CA LEU A 141 -1.80 7.82 -1.30
C LEU A 141 -2.56 8.62 -0.23
N HIS A 142 -3.25 7.92 0.67
CA HIS A 142 -4.09 8.57 1.68
C HIS A 142 -3.26 8.87 2.95
N TYR A 143 -3.02 10.18 3.21
CA TYR A 143 -2.15 10.71 4.27
C TYR A 143 -0.84 9.93 4.47
N ALA A 144 -0.21 9.57 3.35
CA ALA A 144 1.00 8.74 3.33
C ALA A 144 2.21 9.47 3.94
N PRO A 145 3.00 8.85 4.83
CA PRO A 145 4.29 9.38 5.22
C PRO A 145 5.27 9.20 4.06
N LEU A 146 5.55 10.24 3.28
CA LEU A 146 6.47 10.19 2.14
C LEU A 146 7.89 10.67 2.46
N ASP A 147 8.11 11.11 3.69
CA ASP A 147 9.40 11.52 4.22
C ASP A 147 9.54 10.93 5.64
N LEU A 148 10.41 9.95 5.82
CA LEU A 148 10.77 9.34 7.10
C LEU A 148 12.10 9.90 7.65
N VAL A 149 12.72 10.86 6.95
CA VAL A 149 13.96 11.50 7.38
C VAL A 149 13.67 12.67 8.30
N THR A 150 12.71 13.52 7.95
CA THR A 150 12.28 14.61 8.82
C THR A 150 11.54 14.05 10.02
N PRO A 151 11.95 14.36 11.27
CA PRO A 151 11.24 13.90 12.46
C PRO A 151 9.79 14.38 12.48
N ALA A 152 8.87 13.53 12.97
CA ALA A 152 7.44 13.86 12.98
C ALA A 152 7.10 15.15 13.75
N ARG A 153 7.89 15.50 14.77
CA ARG A 153 7.72 16.75 15.56
C ARG A 153 8.02 18.03 14.76
N ASP A 154 8.83 17.91 13.71
CA ASP A 154 9.32 19.04 12.91
C ASP A 154 8.44 19.24 11.65
N LYS A 155 7.45 18.37 11.43
CA LYS A 155 6.52 18.46 10.30
C LYS A 155 5.34 19.38 10.62
N PRO A 156 4.90 20.21 9.66
CA PRO A 156 3.72 21.05 9.85
C PRO A 156 2.48 20.16 10.03
N SER A 157 1.62 20.54 10.99
CA SER A 157 0.34 19.86 11.23
C SER A 157 -0.77 20.88 11.41
N SER A 158 -1.77 20.84 10.53
CA SER A 158 -2.99 21.65 10.66
C SER A 158 -3.87 21.21 11.83
N LEU A 159 -3.67 20.00 12.34
CA LEU A 159 -4.42 19.43 13.47
C LEU A 159 -3.79 19.74 14.84
N GLY A 160 -2.51 20.11 14.87
CA GLY A 160 -1.77 20.39 16.11
C GLY A 160 -1.96 19.31 17.18
N GLY A 161 -2.35 19.73 18.39
CA GLY A 161 -2.59 18.82 19.52
C GLY A 161 -3.72 17.81 19.33
N ARG A 162 -4.60 17.97 18.32
CA ARG A 162 -5.70 17.03 18.02
C ARG A 162 -5.26 15.85 17.15
N ALA A 163 -4.06 15.88 16.59
CA ALA A 163 -3.55 14.77 15.80
C ALA A 163 -3.52 13.47 16.64
N VAL A 164 -4.08 12.40 16.11
CA VAL A 164 -4.08 11.08 16.75
C VAL A 164 -2.64 10.53 16.79
N LEU A 165 -1.93 10.63 15.67
CA LEU A 165 -0.51 10.28 15.60
C LEU A 165 0.32 11.36 16.30
N LYS A 166 0.85 11.03 17.49
CA LYS A 166 1.76 11.91 18.21
C LYS A 166 3.19 11.76 17.69
N PRO A 167 4.05 12.79 17.77
CA PRO A 167 5.42 12.71 17.27
C PRO A 167 6.23 11.53 17.82
N TRP A 168 6.09 11.22 19.10
CA TRP A 168 6.77 10.07 19.72
C TRP A 168 6.31 8.73 19.15
N MET A 169 5.04 8.60 18.72
CA MET A 169 4.55 7.39 18.07
C MET A 169 5.21 7.22 16.70
N GLY A 170 5.35 8.31 15.94
CA GLY A 170 6.07 8.31 14.67
C GLY A 170 7.52 7.83 14.84
N GLU A 171 8.23 8.34 15.85
CA GLU A 171 9.60 7.90 16.15
C GLU A 171 9.71 6.41 16.48
N VAL A 172 8.72 5.86 17.21
CA VAL A 172 8.64 4.42 17.50
C VAL A 172 8.43 3.60 16.21
N PHE A 173 7.49 4.00 15.35
CA PHE A 173 7.23 3.31 14.09
C PHE A 173 8.44 3.38 13.15
N ASP A 174 9.01 4.57 12.96
CA ASP A 174 10.15 4.80 12.08
C ASP A 174 11.38 3.99 12.54
N THR A 175 11.59 3.88 13.86
CA THR A 175 12.71 3.12 14.42
C THR A 175 12.49 1.61 14.37
N ALA A 176 11.26 1.15 14.58
CA ALA A 176 10.93 -0.27 14.43
C ALA A 176 11.09 -0.72 12.97
N TYR A 177 10.66 0.11 12.01
CA TYR A 177 10.68 -0.17 10.59
C TYR A 177 12.07 0.02 9.96
N VAL A 178 12.71 1.16 10.22
CA VAL A 178 14.02 1.58 9.67
C VAL A 178 14.93 2.05 10.83
N PRO A 179 15.54 1.11 11.58
CA PRO A 179 16.36 1.44 12.74
C PRO A 179 17.63 2.19 12.36
N GLU A 180 18.20 1.90 11.20
CA GLU A 180 19.37 2.61 10.68
C GLU A 180 18.91 3.92 10.01
N ALA A 181 19.17 5.05 10.66
CA ALA A 181 18.67 6.35 10.21
C ALA A 181 19.12 6.71 8.78
N ALA A 182 20.31 6.25 8.35
CA ALA A 182 20.78 6.47 6.99
C ALA A 182 19.88 5.83 5.92
N GLN A 183 19.27 4.66 6.23
CA GLN A 183 18.39 3.95 5.30
C GLN A 183 17.04 4.65 5.11
N ARG A 184 16.65 5.56 6.01
CA ARG A 184 15.39 6.34 5.86
C ARG A 184 15.43 7.24 4.64
N ARG A 185 16.62 7.59 4.13
CA ARG A 185 16.79 8.40 2.92
C ARG A 185 16.49 7.64 1.63
N ASP A 186 16.38 6.31 1.68
CA ASP A 186 16.07 5.52 0.49
C ASP A 186 14.71 5.93 -0.09
N ARG A 187 14.63 6.07 -1.41
CA ARG A 187 13.39 6.43 -2.14
C ARG A 187 12.19 5.52 -1.88
N LEU A 188 12.40 4.26 -1.44
CA LEU A 188 11.34 3.33 -1.09
C LEU A 188 10.84 3.53 0.34
N ALA A 189 11.62 4.21 1.19
CA ALA A 189 11.24 4.61 2.53
C ALA A 189 10.70 6.05 2.54
N SER A 190 11.37 6.96 1.83
CA SER A 190 11.03 8.39 1.76
C SER A 190 10.95 8.89 0.31
N PRO A 191 9.86 8.58 -0.43
CA PRO A 191 9.70 8.97 -1.82
C PRO A 191 9.80 10.48 -2.09
N ALA A 192 9.47 11.33 -1.11
CA ALA A 192 9.46 12.78 -1.23
C ALA A 192 10.69 13.46 -0.58
N TRP A 193 11.69 12.69 -0.15
CA TRP A 193 12.90 13.24 0.46
C TRP A 193 13.98 13.57 -0.58
N GLY A 194 14.58 14.76 -0.48
CA GLY A 194 15.70 15.16 -1.32
C GLY A 194 15.36 15.12 -2.82
N ASP A 195 16.21 14.46 -3.59
CA ASP A 195 16.09 14.23 -5.03
C ASP A 195 15.39 12.89 -5.37
N ASN A 196 14.78 12.20 -4.40
CA ASN A 196 14.11 10.92 -4.65
C ASN A 196 12.93 11.03 -5.65
N ALA A 197 12.36 12.23 -5.81
CA ALA A 197 11.32 12.52 -6.79
C ALA A 197 11.85 12.81 -8.20
N ASP A 198 13.17 12.91 -8.39
CA ASP A 198 13.76 13.13 -9.69
C ASP A 198 13.70 11.86 -10.56
N GLY A 199 13.60 12.04 -11.87
CA GLY A 199 13.63 10.93 -12.83
C GLY A 199 12.40 10.01 -12.80
N ILE A 200 11.31 10.37 -12.12
CA ILE A 200 10.09 9.55 -12.04
C ILE A 200 9.14 9.73 -13.23
N ALA A 201 9.60 10.31 -14.34
CA ALA A 201 8.78 10.43 -15.54
C ALA A 201 8.32 9.04 -16.01
N GLY A 202 7.00 8.87 -16.16
CA GLY A 202 6.38 7.58 -16.48
C GLY A 202 5.95 6.73 -15.27
N ILE A 203 6.21 7.19 -14.03
CA ILE A 203 5.58 6.59 -12.85
C ILE A 203 4.05 6.73 -12.93
N ALA A 204 3.33 5.84 -12.26
CA ALA A 204 1.87 5.91 -12.17
C ALA A 204 1.41 7.27 -11.63
N PRO A 205 0.37 7.90 -12.22
CA PRO A 205 -0.21 9.12 -11.66
C PRO A 205 -0.73 8.86 -10.26
N ALA A 206 -0.73 9.90 -9.41
CA ALA A 206 -1.08 9.79 -8.00
C ALA A 206 -2.34 10.60 -7.64
N LEU A 207 -3.21 10.01 -6.82
CA LEU A 207 -4.20 10.73 -6.03
C LEU A 207 -3.68 10.82 -4.59
N VAL A 208 -3.41 12.03 -4.11
CA VAL A 208 -2.97 12.29 -2.73
C VAL A 208 -4.14 12.90 -1.97
N VAL A 209 -4.47 12.33 -0.81
CA VAL A 209 -5.59 12.73 0.07
C VAL A 209 -5.08 13.12 1.44
#